data_AF-A0A662PMP8-F1
#
_entry.id   AF-A0A662PMP8-F1
#
_cell.length_a   1.000
_cell.length_b   1.000
_cell.length_c   1.000
_cell.angle_alpha   90.00
_cell.angle_beta   90.00
_cell.angle_gamma   90.00
#
_symmetry.space_group_name_H-M   'P 1'
#
loop_
_entity.id
_entity.type
_entity.pdbx_description
1 polymer ?
#
loop_
_entity_poly.entity_id
_entity_poly.type
_entity_poly.pdbx_seq_one_letter_code
_entity_poly.pdbx_strand_id
1 'polypeptide(L)'
;MKELAASIISVLIISSIIIQGCMGEIEDVTRSIRDTYSKLVKAEERGADVRDAAMKLEKALELVKEAEEHPEKRDALLSEARKLVEEVESSIPILIENGERRIFWRNLTIAFAVVMIALSALLTYYYGPRIFWTLWLRIRSHWIMEIIEREKESDRRRS
;
A
#
# COMPACT_ATOMS: atom_id res chain seq x y z
N MET A 1 -69.40 0.05 13.00
CA MET A 1 -68.24 0.31 13.89
C MET A 1 -67.22 -0.84 13.88
N LYS A 2 -67.63 -2.10 14.01
CA LYS A 2 -66.69 -3.27 13.98
C LYS A 2 -65.93 -3.40 12.65
N GLU A 3 -66.60 -3.20 11.52
CA GLU A 3 -65.97 -3.23 10.17
C GLU A 3 -64.92 -2.12 9.95
N LEU A 4 -65.18 -0.91 10.47
CA LEU A 4 -64.24 0.21 10.38
C LEU A 4 -63.03 0.00 11.29
N ALA A 5 -63.24 -0.55 12.49
CA ALA A 5 -62.15 -0.89 13.40
C ALA A 5 -61.25 -2.00 12.82
N ALA A 6 -61.84 -3.03 12.19
CA ALA A 6 -61.09 -4.09 11.53
C ALA A 6 -60.21 -3.56 10.38
N SER A 7 -60.72 -2.61 9.59
CA SER A 7 -59.95 -1.99 8.50
C SER A 7 -58.82 -1.08 8.99
N ILE A 8 -58.97 -0.41 10.13
CA ILE A 8 -57.88 0.41 10.72
C ILE A 8 -56.78 -0.51 11.28
N ILE A 9 -57.17 -1.62 11.91
CA ILE A 9 -56.22 -2.59 12.47
C ILE A 9 -55.41 -3.27 11.36
N SER A 10 -56.03 -3.63 10.22
CA SER A 10 -55.30 -4.23 9.11
C SER A 10 -54.29 -3.27 8.48
N VAL A 11 -54.64 -1.99 8.33
CA VAL A 11 -53.72 -0.95 7.84
C VAL A 11 -52.55 -0.74 8.79
N LEU A 12 -52.78 -0.74 10.10
CA LEU A 12 -51.72 -0.62 11.11
C LEU A 12 -50.73 -1.79 11.05
N ILE A 13 -51.24 -3.02 10.93
CA ILE A 13 -50.39 -4.22 10.82
C ILE A 13 -49.54 -4.19 9.55
N ILE A 14 -50.14 -3.82 8.41
CA ILE A 14 -49.41 -3.70 7.14
C ILE A 14 -48.33 -2.61 7.23
N SER A 15 -48.63 -1.46 7.84
CA SER A 15 -47.65 -0.39 8.05
C SER A 15 -46.49 -0.84 8.94
N SER A 16 -46.76 -1.62 9.99
CA SER A 16 -45.74 -2.14 10.90
C SER A 16 -44.79 -3.13 10.21
N ILE A 17 -45.32 -3.99 9.33
CA ILE A 17 -44.52 -4.96 8.57
C ILE A 17 -43.57 -4.24 7.61
N ILE A 18 -44.06 -3.18 6.94
CA ILE A 18 -43.25 -2.36 6.04
C ILE A 18 -42.10 -1.69 6.82
N ILE A 19 -42.38 -1.09 7.98
CA ILE A 19 -41.36 -0.43 8.81
C ILE A 19 -40.30 -1.43 9.32
N GLN A 20 -40.67 -2.64 9.71
CA GLN A 20 -39.71 -3.66 10.15
C GLN A 20 -38.83 -4.19 9.01
N GLY A 21 -39.41 -4.46 7.83
CA GLY A 21 -38.63 -4.85 6.66
C GLY A 21 -37.66 -3.73 6.23
N CYS A 22 -38.05 -2.48 6.47
CA CYS A 22 -37.23 -1.31 6.20
C CYS A 22 -35.96 -1.23 7.06
N MET A 23 -36.06 -1.49 8.36
CA MET A 23 -34.89 -1.49 9.25
C MET A 23 -33.95 -2.67 9.00
N GLY A 24 -34.49 -3.84 8.64
CA GLY A 24 -33.69 -5.05 8.44
C GLY A 24 -32.69 -4.93 7.28
N GLU A 25 -33.09 -4.31 6.18
CA GLU A 25 -32.24 -4.19 4.98
C GLU A 25 -31.03 -3.26 5.20
N ILE A 26 -31.25 -2.15 5.92
CA ILE A 26 -30.18 -1.21 6.31
C ILE A 26 -29.17 -1.90 7.22
N GLU A 27 -29.67 -2.67 8.18
CA GLU A 27 -28.84 -3.38 9.16
C GLU A 27 -28.01 -4.49 8.50
N ASP A 28 -28.57 -5.17 7.50
CA ASP A 28 -27.87 -6.18 6.69
C ASP A 28 -26.72 -5.57 5.87
N VAL A 29 -26.96 -4.44 5.18
CA VAL A 29 -25.92 -3.74 4.41
C VAL A 29 -24.82 -3.22 5.35
N THR A 30 -25.20 -2.65 6.50
CA THR A 30 -24.25 -2.17 7.52
C THR A 30 -23.41 -3.32 8.10
N ARG A 31 -24.01 -4.49 8.34
CA ARG A 31 -23.27 -5.69 8.75
C ARG A 31 -22.27 -6.10 7.67
N SER A 32 -22.69 -6.13 6.41
CA SER A 32 -21.82 -6.48 5.28
C SER A 32 -20.63 -5.52 5.15
N ILE A 33 -20.85 -4.20 5.26
CA ILE A 33 -19.76 -3.19 5.26
C ILE A 33 -18.74 -3.49 6.37
N ARG A 34 -19.21 -3.73 7.60
CA ARG A 34 -18.36 -4.02 8.76
C ARG A 34 -17.56 -5.31 8.60
N ASP A 35 -18.18 -6.36 8.08
CA ASP A 35 -17.49 -7.63 7.82
C ASP A 35 -16.40 -7.47 6.75
N THR A 36 -16.68 -6.70 5.70
CA THR A 36 -15.71 -6.39 4.64
C THR A 36 -14.57 -5.51 5.15
N TYR A 37 -14.84 -4.52 6.01
CA TYR A 37 -13.80 -3.77 6.71
C TYR A 37 -12.90 -4.68 7.55
N SER A 38 -13.46 -5.63 8.29
CA SER A 38 -12.68 -6.60 9.08
C SER A 38 -11.76 -7.45 8.20
N LYS A 39 -12.23 -7.88 7.03
CA LYS A 39 -11.39 -8.58 6.04
C LYS A 39 -10.30 -7.67 5.46
N LEU A 40 -10.61 -6.39 5.24
CA LEU A 40 -9.67 -5.41 4.70
C LEU A 40 -8.52 -5.11 5.68
N VAL A 41 -8.81 -5.00 6.98
CA VAL A 41 -7.79 -4.87 8.04
C VAL A 41 -6.84 -6.08 8.02
N LYS A 42 -7.39 -7.30 7.90
CA LYS A 42 -6.56 -8.52 7.76
C LYS A 42 -5.74 -8.54 6.46
N ALA A 43 -6.16 -7.83 5.42
CA ALA A 43 -5.38 -7.69 4.19
C ALA A 43 -4.23 -6.70 4.38
N GLU A 44 -4.48 -5.58 5.07
CA GLU A 44 -3.46 -4.59 5.44
C GLU A 44 -2.36 -5.21 6.32
N GLU A 45 -2.72 -6.06 7.28
CA GLU A 45 -1.77 -6.82 8.10
C GLU A 45 -0.83 -7.70 7.25
N ARG A 46 -1.29 -8.14 6.07
CA ARG A 46 -0.48 -8.89 5.08
C ARG A 46 0.29 -7.98 4.12
N GLY A 47 0.23 -6.67 4.32
CA GLY A 47 0.93 -5.66 3.50
C GLY A 47 0.19 -5.22 2.25
N ALA A 48 -1.11 -5.51 2.15
CA ALA A 48 -1.94 -4.99 1.06
C ALA A 48 -2.13 -3.47 1.19
N ASP A 49 -2.17 -2.76 0.06
CA ASP A 49 -2.52 -1.33 0.03
C ASP A 49 -4.04 -1.17 -0.04
N VAL A 50 -4.66 -0.87 1.10
CA VAL A 50 -6.12 -0.88 1.25
C VAL A 50 -6.78 0.48 1.02
N ARG A 51 -6.03 1.53 0.68
CA ARG A 51 -6.53 2.92 0.66
C ARG A 51 -7.75 3.12 -0.23
N ASP A 52 -7.67 2.66 -1.48
CA ASP A 52 -8.76 2.83 -2.44
C ASP A 52 -9.99 2.00 -2.06
N ALA A 53 -9.78 0.80 -1.53
CA ALA A 53 -10.83 -0.09 -1.05
C ALA A 53 -11.54 0.48 0.19
N ALA A 54 -10.78 1.06 1.13
CA ALA A 54 -11.33 1.71 2.32
C ALA A 54 -12.18 2.94 1.96
N MET A 55 -11.74 3.74 0.98
CA MET A 55 -12.50 4.90 0.50
C MET A 55 -13.83 4.50 -0.16
N LYS A 56 -13.86 3.36 -0.87
CA LYS A 56 -15.12 2.81 -1.43
C LYS A 56 -16.08 2.33 -0.34
N LEU A 57 -15.58 1.70 0.72
CA LEU A 57 -16.41 1.29 1.86
C LEU A 57 -16.93 2.49 2.67
N GLU A 58 -16.13 3.55 2.79
CA GLU A 58 -16.55 4.80 3.40
C GLU A 58 -17.71 5.41 2.61
N LYS A 59 -17.59 5.48 1.28
CA LYS A 59 -18.68 5.91 0.41
C LYS A 59 -19.92 5.02 0.54
N ALA A 60 -19.75 3.70 0.67
CA ALA A 60 -20.87 2.79 0.89
C ALA A 60 -21.59 3.09 2.22
N LEU A 61 -20.85 3.45 3.28
CA LEU A 61 -21.42 3.85 4.56
C LEU A 61 -22.16 5.19 4.47
N GLU A 62 -21.62 6.16 3.73
CA GLU A 62 -22.29 7.43 3.45
C GLU A 62 -23.62 7.22 2.72
N LEU A 63 -23.65 6.34 1.71
CA LEU A 63 -24.88 5.99 0.99
C LEU A 63 -25.94 5.34 1.89
N VAL A 64 -25.53 4.49 2.84
CA VAL A 64 -26.44 3.92 3.85
C VAL A 64 -27.02 5.01 4.74
N LYS A 65 -26.19 5.97 5.17
CA LYS A 65 -26.65 7.11 5.97
C LYS A 65 -27.60 8.02 5.20
N GLU A 66 -27.31 8.30 3.93
CA GLU A 66 -28.20 9.07 3.05
C GLU A 66 -29.54 8.32 2.84
N ALA A 67 -29.52 6.99 2.81
CA ALA A 67 -30.72 6.17 2.70
C ALA A 67 -31.61 6.22 3.96
N GLU A 68 -31.02 6.42 5.15
CA GLU A 68 -31.76 6.70 6.39
C GLU A 68 -32.39 8.10 6.41
N GLU A 69 -31.68 9.09 5.88
CA GLU A 69 -32.14 10.49 5.82
C GLU A 69 -33.19 10.71 4.70
N HIS A 70 -33.10 9.98 3.60
CA HIS A 70 -33.93 10.09 2.40
C HIS A 70 -34.64 8.77 2.05
N PRO A 71 -35.73 8.42 2.76
CA PRO A 71 -36.44 7.15 2.57
C PRO A 71 -37.01 6.98 1.15
N GLU A 72 -37.21 8.05 0.40
CA GLU A 72 -37.70 8.05 -0.99
C GLU A 72 -36.70 7.47 -2.01
N LYS A 73 -35.40 7.46 -1.71
CA LYS A 73 -34.33 6.94 -2.59
C LYS A 73 -33.64 5.70 -2.03
N ARG A 74 -34.17 5.16 -0.93
CA ARG A 74 -33.48 4.17 -0.11
C ARG A 74 -33.00 2.95 -0.90
N ASP A 75 -33.89 2.31 -1.67
CA ASP A 75 -33.57 1.07 -2.36
C ASP A 75 -32.44 1.27 -3.39
N ALA A 76 -32.41 2.43 -4.05
CA ALA A 76 -31.36 2.78 -5.00
C ALA A 76 -30.01 3.00 -4.30
N LEU A 77 -30.02 3.74 -3.19
CA LEU A 77 -28.83 4.03 -2.38
C LEU A 77 -28.25 2.77 -1.73
N LEU A 78 -29.11 1.91 -1.14
CA LEU A 78 -28.69 0.63 -0.57
C LEU A 78 -28.17 -0.35 -1.63
N SER A 79 -28.77 -0.35 -2.83
CA SER A 79 -28.27 -1.15 -3.95
C SER A 79 -26.89 -0.70 -4.40
N GLU A 80 -26.65 0.62 -4.47
CA GLU A 80 -25.33 1.17 -4.81
C GLU A 80 -24.29 0.86 -3.72
N ALA A 81 -24.65 1.03 -2.44
CA ALA A 81 -23.80 0.66 -1.32
C ALA A 81 -23.41 -0.83 -1.37
N ARG A 82 -24.37 -1.72 -1.65
CA ARG A 82 -24.13 -3.17 -1.77
C ARG A 82 -23.17 -3.50 -2.91
N LYS A 83 -23.29 -2.84 -4.06
CA LYS A 83 -22.36 -3.00 -5.18
C LYS A 83 -20.95 -2.59 -4.82
N LEU A 84 -20.77 -1.46 -4.11
CA LEU A 84 -19.45 -1.03 -3.64
C LEU A 84 -18.83 -2.04 -2.68
N VAL A 85 -19.62 -2.59 -1.76
CA VAL A 85 -19.14 -3.61 -0.83
C VAL A 85 -18.71 -4.88 -1.56
N GLU A 86 -19.49 -5.35 -2.53
CA GLU A 86 -19.17 -6.54 -3.34
C GLU A 86 -17.93 -6.32 -4.22
N GLU A 87 -17.79 -5.14 -4.81
CA GLU A 87 -16.58 -4.75 -5.55
C GLU A 87 -15.35 -4.79 -4.65
N VAL A 88 -15.43 -4.21 -3.46
CA VAL A 88 -14.33 -4.25 -2.48
C VAL A 88 -14.04 -5.68 -2.07
N GLU A 89 -15.05 -6.46 -1.71
CA GLU A 89 -14.90 -7.85 -1.27
C GLU A 89 -14.18 -8.71 -2.34
N SER A 90 -14.54 -8.55 -3.61
CA SER A 90 -13.88 -9.24 -4.73
C SER A 90 -12.44 -8.78 -4.98
N SER A 91 -12.10 -7.54 -4.61
CA SER A 91 -10.75 -6.98 -4.79
C SER A 91 -9.76 -7.41 -3.69
N ILE A 92 -10.24 -7.79 -2.50
CA ILE A 92 -9.41 -8.19 -1.35
C ILE A 92 -8.35 -9.26 -1.69
N PRO A 93 -8.66 -10.39 -2.35
CA PRO A 93 -7.64 -11.39 -2.65
C PRO A 93 -6.51 -10.84 -3.54
N ILE A 94 -6.86 -9.99 -4.51
CA ILE A 94 -5.90 -9.36 -5.44
C ILE A 94 -5.01 -8.36 -4.68
N LEU A 95 -5.61 -7.59 -3.76
CA LEU A 95 -4.90 -6.66 -2.88
C LEU A 95 -3.86 -7.39 -2.01
N ILE A 96 -4.22 -8.55 -1.45
CA ILE A 96 -3.30 -9.39 -0.66
C ILE A 96 -2.15 -9.88 -1.53
N GLU A 97 -2.43 -10.45 -2.71
CA GLU A 97 -1.38 -10.96 -3.61
C GLU A 97 -0.39 -9.85 -4.00
N ASN A 98 -0.89 -8.65 -4.31
CA ASN A 98 -0.07 -7.50 -4.64
C ASN A 98 0.78 -7.03 -3.45
N GLY A 99 0.22 -7.06 -2.24
CA GLY A 99 0.92 -6.74 -0.99
C GLY A 99 2.08 -7.70 -0.72
N GLU A 100 1.80 -9.00 -0.78
CA GLU A 100 2.81 -10.05 -0.58
C GLU A 100 3.93 -9.97 -1.63
N ARG A 101 3.56 -9.76 -2.90
CA ARG A 101 4.54 -9.59 -3.98
C ARG A 101 5.42 -8.36 -3.76
N ARG A 102 4.86 -7.24 -3.31
CA ARG A 102 5.61 -6.02 -2.98
C ARG A 102 6.59 -6.26 -1.83
N ILE A 103 6.16 -6.94 -0.77
CA ILE A 103 7.02 -7.30 0.36
C ILE A 103 8.17 -8.20 -0.11
N PHE A 104 7.86 -9.22 -0.92
CA PHE A 104 8.86 -10.13 -1.46
C PHE A 104 9.94 -9.40 -2.25
N TRP A 105 9.56 -8.54 -3.21
CA TRP A 105 10.51 -7.76 -4.00
C TRP A 105 11.34 -6.83 -3.15
N ARG A 106 10.73 -6.12 -2.19
CA ARG A 106 11.46 -5.25 -1.26
C ARG A 106 12.51 -6.03 -0.49
N ASN A 107 12.15 -7.18 0.07
CA ASN A 107 13.07 -8.00 0.85
C ASN A 107 14.21 -8.55 -0.02
N LEU A 108 13.90 -8.97 -1.25
CA LEU A 108 14.91 -9.42 -2.21
C LEU A 108 15.90 -8.31 -2.56
N THR A 109 15.42 -7.09 -2.83
CA THR A 109 16.27 -5.93 -3.10
C THR A 109 17.17 -5.59 -1.92
N ILE A 110 16.64 -5.61 -0.69
CA ILE A 110 17.43 -5.36 0.53
C ILE A 110 18.51 -6.43 0.70
N ALA A 111 18.16 -7.71 0.56
CA ALA A 111 19.12 -8.80 0.68
C ALA A 111 20.25 -8.69 -0.35
N PHE A 112 19.90 -8.40 -1.61
CA PHE A 112 20.87 -8.20 -2.67
C PHE A 112 21.78 -7.00 -2.39
N ALA A 113 21.23 -5.87 -1.91
CA ALA A 113 22.02 -4.70 -1.54
C ALA A 113 23.04 -5.01 -0.44
N VAL A 114 22.63 -5.75 0.61
CA VAL A 114 23.53 -6.17 1.70
C VAL A 114 24.68 -7.03 1.17
N VAL A 115 24.40 -7.99 0.29
CA VAL A 115 25.42 -8.84 -0.33
C VAL A 115 26.38 -8.01 -1.18
N MET A 116 25.86 -7.09 -1.99
CA MET A 116 26.68 -6.21 -2.83
C MET A 116 27.59 -5.30 -2.00
N ILE A 117 27.11 -4.76 -0.88
CA ILE A 117 27.92 -3.98 0.05
C ILE A 117 29.03 -4.85 0.66
N ALA A 118 28.70 -6.06 1.12
CA ALA A 118 29.68 -6.98 1.70
C ALA A 118 30.76 -7.37 0.68
N LEU A 119 30.38 -7.70 -0.55
CA LEU A 119 31.31 -7.99 -1.64
C LEU A 119 32.18 -6.78 -1.96
N SER A 120 31.60 -5.58 -2.03
CA SER A 120 32.35 -4.34 -2.29
C SER A 120 33.36 -4.04 -1.18
N ALA A 121 32.98 -4.25 0.08
CA ALA A 121 33.89 -4.10 1.21
C ALA A 121 35.03 -5.12 1.16
N LEU A 122 34.74 -6.39 0.84
CA LEU A 122 35.75 -7.44 0.70
C LEU A 122 36.70 -7.16 -0.48
N LEU A 123 36.16 -6.71 -1.60
CA LEU A 123 36.94 -6.33 -2.78
C LEU A 123 37.85 -5.14 -2.47
N THR A 124 37.32 -4.13 -1.77
CA THR A 124 38.09 -2.96 -1.33
C THR A 124 39.16 -3.37 -0.32
N TYR A 125 38.88 -4.29 0.60
CA TYR A 125 39.88 -4.77 1.55
C TYR A 125 41.03 -5.51 0.86
N TYR A 126 40.73 -6.38 -0.10
CA TYR A 126 41.75 -7.18 -0.79
C TYR A 126 42.55 -6.37 -1.83
N TYR A 127 41.86 -5.60 -2.69
CA TYR A 127 42.50 -4.83 -3.75
C TYR A 127 42.90 -3.42 -3.35
N GLY A 128 42.34 -2.89 -2.26
CA GLY A 128 42.61 -1.55 -1.75
C GLY A 128 44.09 -1.29 -1.56
N PRO A 129 44.86 -2.15 -0.86
CA PRO A 129 46.30 -1.95 -0.72
C PRO A 129 47.01 -1.86 -2.07
N ARG A 130 46.68 -2.75 -3.02
CA ARG A 130 47.31 -2.77 -4.34
C ARG A 130 47.01 -1.51 -5.15
N ILE A 131 45.75 -1.06 -5.14
CA ILE A 131 45.31 0.18 -5.80
C ILE A 131 45.92 1.40 -5.12
N PHE A 132 45.97 1.40 -3.79
CA PHE A 132 46.61 2.45 -3.01
C PHE A 132 48.09 2.57 -3.37
N TRP A 133 48.82 1.46 -3.42
CA TRP A 133 50.22 1.45 -3.80
C TRP A 133 50.44 1.92 -5.24
N THR A 134 49.61 1.52 -6.20
CA THR A 134 49.75 1.99 -7.59
C THR A 134 49.40 3.47 -7.75
N LEU A 135 48.35 3.97 -7.08
CA LEU A 135 48.03 5.41 -7.07
C LEU A 135 49.12 6.22 -6.37
N TRP A 136 49.58 5.76 -5.21
CA TRP A 136 50.65 6.39 -4.44
C TRP A 136 51.93 6.51 -5.26
N LEU A 137 52.36 5.42 -5.88
CA LEU A 137 53.53 5.41 -6.75
C LEU A 137 53.34 6.30 -7.98
N ARG A 138 52.16 6.35 -8.57
CA ARG A 138 51.89 7.21 -9.74
C ARG A 138 51.94 8.70 -9.41
N ILE A 139 51.43 9.09 -8.23
CA ILE A 139 51.49 10.48 -7.76
C ILE A 139 52.94 10.86 -7.40
N ARG A 140 53.64 9.96 -6.72
CA ARG A 140 55.02 10.20 -6.28
C ARG A 140 56.06 10.08 -7.39
N SER A 141 55.82 9.27 -8.42
CA SER A 141 56.74 9.12 -9.55
C SER A 141 56.84 10.41 -10.37
N HIS A 142 55.77 11.21 -10.43
CA HIS A 142 55.80 12.50 -11.11
C HIS A 142 56.78 13.47 -10.44
N TRP A 143 56.84 13.47 -9.11
CA TRP A 143 57.80 14.26 -8.34
C TRP A 143 59.24 13.77 -8.50
N ILE A 144 59.46 12.45 -8.52
CA ILE A 144 60.81 11.87 -8.66
C ILE A 144 61.38 12.15 -10.05
N MET A 145 60.56 12.05 -11.11
CA MET A 145 60.99 12.32 -12.48
C MET A 145 61.44 13.78 -12.65
N GLU A 146 60.74 14.74 -12.04
CA GLU A 146 61.08 16.16 -12.14
C GLU A 146 62.41 16.50 -11.43
N ILE A 147 62.72 15.82 -10.33
CA ILE A 147 64.00 16.02 -9.61
C ILE A 147 65.16 15.45 -10.43
N ILE A 148 65.01 14.25 -10.99
CA ILE A 148 66.05 13.60 -11.82
C ILE A 148 66.32 14.44 -13.08
N GLU A 149 65.28 15.01 -13.69
CA GLU A 149 65.44 15.83 -14.89
C GLU A 149 66.17 17.15 -14.59
N ARG A 150 65.86 17.81 -13.46
CA ARG A 150 66.62 18.99 -12.99
C ARG A 150 68.06 18.68 -12.64
N GLU A 151 68.34 17.53 -12.05
CA GLU A 151 69.71 17.10 -11.71
C GLU A 151 70.54 16.87 -13.00
N LYS A 152 69.99 16.15 -13.97
CA LYS A 152 70.59 15.93 -15.31
C LYS A 152 70.80 17.20 -16.11
N GLU A 153 69.91 18.18 -15.96
CA GLU A 153 70.02 19.52 -16.54
C GLU A 153 71.16 20.31 -15.86
N SER A 154 71.33 20.17 -14.55
CA SER A 154 72.39 20.87 -13.80
C SER A 154 73.79 20.32 -14.09
N ASP A 155 73.93 18.99 -14.23
CA ASP A 155 75.20 18.34 -14.57
C ASP A 155 75.66 18.68 -15.99
N ARG A 156 74.73 18.78 -16.94
CA ARG A 156 75.02 19.23 -18.30
C ARG A 156 75.49 20.69 -18.40
N ARG A 157 75.20 21.54 -17.41
CA ARG A 157 75.70 22.92 -17.35
C ARG A 157 77.04 23.05 -16.60
N ARG A 158 77.48 21.99 -15.93
CA ARG A 158 78.77 21.94 -15.19
C ARG A 158 79.90 21.25 -15.96
N SER A 159 79.58 20.52 -17.03
CA SER A 159 80.55 20.04 -18.04
C SER A 159 80.73 21.07 -19.16
#